data_AF-K6DP44-F1
#
_entry.id   AF-K6DP44-F1
#
_cell.length_a   1.000
_cell.length_b   1.000
_cell.length_c   1.000
_cell.angle_alpha   90.00
_cell.angle_beta   90.00
_cell.angle_gamma   90.00
#
_symmetry.space_group_name_H-M   'P 1'
#
loop_
_entity.id
_entity.type
_entity.pdbx_description
1 polymer ?
#
loop_
_entity_poly.entity_id
_entity_poly.type
_entity_poly.pdbx_seq_one_letter_code
_entity_poly.pdbx_strand_id
1 'polypeptide(L)'
;MKFKIYRCNCRKVWSIQNRKSKVSADTLLINGKWDTELKPERRSNPKGFVTTIGHNHFIFNPAREILEQYDLVAKLVYDKTNVEFNVNNGEYLYFAEDGACYMLRKMIK
;
A
#
# COMPACT_ATOMS: atom_id res chain seq x y z
N MET A 1 10.81 -15.53 -3.36
CA MET A 1 10.12 -15.60 -2.06
C MET A 1 9.28 -14.33 -1.90
N LYS A 2 7.93 -14.42 -1.90
CA LYS A 2 6.99 -13.29 -1.74
C LYS A 2 5.96 -13.72 -0.64
N PHE A 3 5.27 -12.89 0.15
CA PHE A 3 4.67 -11.57 -0.05
C PHE A 3 4.49 -10.87 1.32
N LYS A 4 4.65 -9.53 1.39
CA LYS A 4 4.18 -8.69 2.52
C LYS A 4 2.74 -8.26 2.25
N ILE A 5 1.89 -8.21 3.28
CA ILE A 5 0.44 -7.93 3.19
C ILE A 5 0.13 -6.61 3.94
N TYR A 6 -0.62 -5.69 3.32
CA TYR A 6 -1.00 -4.38 3.90
C TYR A 6 -2.51 -4.29 4.17
N ARG A 7 -2.92 -3.70 5.30
CA ARG A 7 -4.33 -3.50 5.68
C ARG A 7 -4.56 -2.13 6.29
N CYS A 8 -5.66 -1.48 5.92
CA CYS A 8 -6.23 -0.34 6.65
C CYS A 8 -7.03 -0.87 7.86
N ASN A 9 -6.73 -0.40 9.07
CA ASN A 9 -7.53 -0.64 10.27
C ASN A 9 -8.32 0.63 10.62
N CYS A 10 -9.45 0.48 11.32
CA CYS A 10 -10.36 1.56 11.74
C CYS A 10 -9.75 2.64 12.66
N ARG A 11 -8.43 2.59 12.92
CA ARG A 11 -7.67 3.54 13.74
C ARG A 11 -6.84 4.55 12.94
N LYS A 12 -7.03 4.66 11.62
CA LYS A 12 -6.19 5.48 10.70
C LYS A 12 -4.68 5.15 10.75
N VAL A 13 -4.34 3.92 11.14
CA VAL A 13 -2.95 3.44 11.20
C VAL A 13 -2.75 2.34 10.16
N TRP A 14 -1.68 2.44 9.39
CA TRP A 14 -1.30 1.43 8.41
C TRP A 14 -0.43 0.36 9.06
N SER A 15 -0.69 -0.91 8.71
CA SER A 15 0.11 -2.02 9.20
C SER A 15 0.73 -2.82 8.07
N ILE A 16 2.04 -3.03 8.17
CA ILE A 16 2.81 -3.94 7.32
C ILE A 16 2.93 -5.27 8.05
N GLN A 17 2.51 -6.36 7.41
CA GLN A 17 2.66 -7.70 7.94
C GLN A 17 3.46 -8.58 6.99
N ASN A 18 4.43 -9.31 7.53
CA ASN A 18 5.04 -10.46 6.89
C ASN A 18 4.86 -11.71 7.79
N ARG A 19 5.37 -12.88 7.38
CA ARG A 19 5.23 -14.13 8.15
C ARG A 19 5.87 -14.08 9.56
N LYS A 20 6.86 -13.21 9.77
CA LYS A 20 7.68 -13.12 10.99
C LYS A 20 7.39 -11.88 11.83
N SER A 21 6.86 -10.81 11.25
CA SER A 21 6.67 -9.53 11.96
C SER A 21 5.50 -8.71 11.46
N LYS A 22 4.96 -7.89 12.36
CA LYS A 22 3.96 -6.86 12.10
C LYS A 22 4.53 -5.52 12.59
N VAL A 23 4.55 -4.54 11.71
CA VAL A 23 4.97 -3.16 12.01
C VAL A 23 3.80 -2.24 11.68
N SER A 24 3.55 -1.24 12.52
CA SER A 24 2.52 -0.22 12.30
C SER A 24 3.19 1.14 12.17
N ALA A 25 2.66 1.99 11.30
CA ALA A 25 3.10 3.36 11.11
C ALA A 25 1.93 4.24 10.67
N ASP A 26 2.02 5.53 10.95
CA ASP A 26 0.99 6.51 10.58
C ASP A 26 1.01 6.75 9.08
N THR A 27 2.21 6.76 8.48
CA THR A 27 2.38 6.83 7.04
C THR A 27 3.46 5.86 6.54
N LEU A 28 3.34 5.46 5.27
CA LEU A 28 4.27 4.52 4.64
C LEU A 28 4.43 4.83 3.16
N LEU A 29 5.67 4.94 2.71
CA LEU A 29 6.01 4.95 1.29
C LEU A 29 6.57 3.60 0.86
N ILE A 30 5.96 3.00 -0.15
CA ILE A 30 6.54 1.91 -0.94
C ILE A 30 7.32 2.56 -2.09
N ASN A 31 8.64 2.46 -2.02
CA ASN A 31 9.54 2.88 -3.08
C ASN A 31 9.97 1.66 -3.91
N GLY A 32 9.09 1.23 -4.82
CA GLY A 32 9.31 0.09 -5.71
C GLY A 32 8.06 -0.73 -6.00
N LYS A 33 8.13 -1.55 -7.05
CA LYS A 33 6.98 -2.25 -7.64
C LYS A 33 6.09 -2.97 -6.64
N TRP A 34 4.80 -2.70 -6.72
CA TRP A 34 3.77 -3.34 -5.94
C TRP A 34 2.69 -3.92 -6.85
N ASP A 35 1.98 -4.89 -6.31
CA ASP A 35 0.89 -5.62 -6.96
C ASP A 35 -0.29 -5.73 -5.98
N THR A 36 -1.44 -6.20 -6.43
CA THR A 36 -2.59 -6.49 -5.57
C THR A 36 -2.89 -7.97 -5.54
N GLU A 37 -3.31 -8.46 -4.39
CA GLU A 37 -3.77 -9.82 -4.19
C GLU A 37 -5.16 -9.77 -3.58
N LEU A 38 -6.11 -10.40 -4.25
CA LEU A 38 -7.48 -10.55 -3.80
C LEU A 38 -7.64 -11.94 -3.16
N LYS A 39 -8.44 -12.03 -2.09
CA LYS A 39 -8.86 -13.31 -1.48
C LYS A 39 -10.37 -13.38 -1.39
N PRO A 40 -11.08 -13.50 -2.54
CA PRO A 40 -12.53 -13.58 -2.57
C PRO A 40 -13.08 -14.81 -1.85
N GLU A 41 -12.32 -15.91 -1.81
CA GLU A 41 -12.69 -17.18 -1.18
C GLU A 41 -12.77 -17.15 0.36
N ARG A 42 -12.40 -16.03 1.00
CA ARG A 42 -12.55 -15.88 2.46
C ARG A 42 -14.03 -15.72 2.82
N ARG A 43 -14.61 -16.78 3.40
CA ARG A 43 -16.02 -16.86 3.88
C ARG A 43 -16.48 -15.68 4.74
N SER A 44 -15.57 -14.98 5.43
CA SER A 44 -15.88 -13.75 6.17
C SER A 44 -14.88 -12.65 5.82
N ASN A 45 -15.40 -11.54 5.29
CA ASN A 45 -14.65 -10.32 4.95
C ASN A 45 -13.63 -10.55 3.80
N PRO A 46 -14.05 -10.54 2.53
CA PRO A 46 -13.13 -10.55 1.39
C PRO A 46 -12.17 -9.37 1.51
N LYS A 47 -10.86 -9.66 1.46
CA LYS A 47 -9.81 -8.65 1.64
C LYS A 47 -8.96 -8.55 0.38
N GLY A 48 -8.84 -7.33 -0.13
CA GLY A 48 -7.78 -6.93 -1.02
C GLY A 48 -6.52 -6.58 -0.23
N PHE A 49 -5.37 -6.98 -0.75
CA PHE A 49 -4.07 -6.66 -0.19
C PHE A 49 -3.20 -6.03 -1.26
N VAL A 50 -2.44 -5.02 -0.88
CA VAL A 50 -1.25 -4.68 -1.65
C VAL A 50 -0.19 -5.72 -1.31
N THR A 51 0.67 -6.04 -2.27
CA THR A 51 1.81 -6.92 -2.08
C THR A 51 3.02 -6.36 -2.81
N THR A 52 4.20 -6.78 -2.38
CA THR A 52 5.48 -6.32 -2.92
C THR A 52 6.37 -7.52 -3.21
N ILE A 53 7.24 -7.36 -4.20
CA ILE A 53 8.13 -8.41 -4.68
C ILE A 53 9.57 -8.01 -4.36
N GLY A 54 10.27 -8.82 -3.56
CA GLY A 54 11.70 -8.60 -3.28
C GLY A 54 11.97 -7.56 -2.20
N HIS A 55 13.17 -6.96 -2.25
CA HIS A 55 13.63 -5.93 -1.31
C HIS A 55 13.16 -4.54 -1.76
N ASN A 56 11.86 -4.30 -1.75
CA ASN A 56 11.37 -2.92 -1.92
C ASN A 56 11.82 -2.07 -0.73
N HIS A 57 12.22 -0.83 -1.00
CA HIS A 57 12.51 0.13 0.05
C HIS A 57 11.19 0.63 0.65
N PHE A 58 10.95 0.24 1.90
CA PHE A 58 9.87 0.78 2.72
C PHE A 58 10.42 1.94 3.52
N ILE A 59 9.78 3.09 3.42
CA ILE A 59 10.09 4.24 4.25
C ILE A 59 8.87 4.46 5.13
N PHE A 60 9.02 4.11 6.41
CA PHE A 60 8.01 4.38 7.43
C PHE A 60 8.10 5.84 7.84
N ASN A 61 6.94 6.50 7.97
CA ASN A 61 6.87 7.91 8.32
C ASN A 61 7.84 8.76 7.48
N PRO A 62 7.78 8.70 6.13
CA PRO A 62 8.71 9.40 5.26
C PRO A 62 8.70 10.89 5.55
N ALA A 63 9.90 11.49 5.57
CA ALA A 63 10.05 12.93 5.67
C ALA A 63 9.41 13.62 4.45
N ARG A 64 8.96 14.87 4.63
CA ARG A 64 8.22 15.61 3.60
C ARG A 64 9.05 15.80 2.33
N GLU A 65 10.35 16.03 2.47
CA GLU A 65 11.31 16.23 1.38
C GLU A 65 11.46 14.98 0.50
N ILE A 66 11.13 13.80 1.03
CA ILE A 66 11.07 12.56 0.25
C ILE A 66 9.79 12.52 -0.58
N LEU A 67 8.66 12.89 0.01
CA LEU A 67 7.36 12.91 -0.66
C LEU A 67 7.30 13.97 -1.76
N GLU A 68 7.96 15.10 -1.56
CA GLU A 68 8.11 16.18 -2.55
C GLU A 68 8.90 15.78 -3.80
N GLN A 69 9.42 14.55 -3.89
CA GLN A 69 10.02 14.00 -5.11
C GLN A 69 9.00 13.27 -6.00
N TYR A 70 7.73 13.22 -5.58
CA TYR A 70 6.68 12.48 -6.25
C TYR A 70 5.44 13.34 -6.50
N ASP A 71 4.80 13.10 -7.63
CA ASP A 71 3.47 13.60 -7.92
C ASP A 71 2.42 12.59 -7.43
N LEU A 72 1.35 13.12 -6.82
CA LEU A 72 0.13 12.37 -6.56
C LEU A 72 -0.63 12.15 -7.87
N VAL A 73 -0.79 10.88 -8.26
CA VAL A 73 -1.47 10.52 -9.51
C VAL A 73 -2.95 10.26 -9.27
N ALA A 74 -3.26 9.30 -8.39
CA ALA A 74 -4.62 8.87 -8.11
C ALA A 74 -4.68 8.08 -6.80
N LYS A 75 -5.90 7.81 -6.31
CA LYS A 75 -6.11 6.92 -5.15
C LYS A 75 -6.19 5.46 -5.61
N LEU A 76 -5.55 4.57 -4.87
CA LEU A 76 -5.82 3.14 -4.92
C LEU A 76 -7.08 2.87 -4.08
N VAL A 77 -8.12 2.36 -4.73
CA VAL A 77 -9.44 2.14 -4.14
C VAL A 77 -9.77 0.65 -4.23
N TYR A 78 -10.24 0.11 -3.12
CA TYR A 78 -10.74 -1.26 -3.03
C TYR A 78 -12.26 -1.24 -2.97
N ASP A 79 -12.91 -1.79 -3.99
CA ASP A 79 -14.34 -2.04 -4.00
C ASP A 79 -14.62 -3.32 -3.21
N LYS A 80 -15.30 -3.17 -2.07
CA LYS A 80 -15.67 -4.30 -1.19
C LYS A 80 -16.83 -5.11 -1.73
N THR A 81 -17.67 -4.53 -2.58
CA THR A 81 -18.85 -5.17 -3.17
C THR A 81 -18.40 -6.14 -4.26
N ASN A 82 -17.55 -5.66 -5.16
CA ASN A 82 -17.04 -6.45 -6.28
C ASN A 82 -15.72 -7.17 -5.95
N VAL A 83 -15.11 -6.89 -4.79
CA VAL A 83 -13.86 -7.50 -4.32
C VAL A 83 -12.74 -7.24 -5.32
N GLU A 84 -12.56 -5.99 -5.73
CA GLU A 84 -11.57 -5.61 -6.74
C GLU A 84 -10.87 -4.30 -6.39
N PHE A 85 -9.68 -4.11 -6.96
CA PHE A 85 -9.01 -2.81 -6.94
C PHE A 85 -9.24 -2.09 -8.26
N ASN A 86 -9.32 -0.77 -8.21
CA ASN A 86 -9.33 0.06 -9.43
C ASN A 86 -8.02 -0.06 -10.24
N VAL A 87 -6.91 -0.44 -9.59
CA VAL A 87 -5.62 -0.67 -10.22
C VAL A 87 -4.95 -1.89 -9.57
N ASN A 88 -4.42 -2.78 -10.40
CA ASN A 88 -3.87 -4.05 -9.91
C ASN A 88 -2.39 -3.97 -9.55
N ASN A 89 -1.60 -3.04 -10.11
CA ASN A 89 -0.17 -2.92 -9.83
C ASN A 89 0.33 -1.48 -10.06
N GLY A 90 1.55 -1.21 -9.57
CA GLY A 90 2.22 0.07 -9.81
C GLY A 90 3.64 0.08 -9.26
N GLU A 91 4.24 1.26 -9.18
CA GLU A 91 5.66 1.40 -8.78
C GLU A 91 5.86 2.16 -7.46
N TYR A 92 5.14 3.25 -7.24
CA TYR A 92 5.26 4.04 -6.02
C TYR A 92 3.90 4.17 -5.37
N LEU A 93 3.83 3.92 -4.06
CA LEU A 93 2.57 3.92 -3.33
C LEU A 93 2.76 4.55 -1.96
N TYR A 94 1.90 5.51 -1.63
CA TYR A 94 1.94 6.21 -0.35
C TYR A 94 0.65 5.96 0.43
N PHE A 95 0.83 5.42 1.62
CA PHE A 95 -0.21 5.25 2.62
C PHE A 95 -0.18 6.49 3.52
N ALA A 96 -1.18 7.34 3.37
CA ALA A 96 -1.25 8.66 4.00
C ALA A 96 -1.97 8.61 5.35
N GLU A 97 -1.75 9.64 6.15
CA GLU A 97 -2.29 9.76 7.52
C GLU A 97 -3.81 9.94 7.52
N ASP A 98 -4.37 10.46 6.42
CA ASP A 98 -5.81 10.57 6.18
C ASP A 98 -6.49 9.20 6.00
N GLY A 99 -5.72 8.11 5.91
CA GLY A 99 -6.20 6.75 5.68
C GLY A 99 -6.43 6.42 4.20
N ALA A 100 -6.05 7.31 3.27
CA ALA A 100 -6.03 7.03 1.85
C ALA A 100 -4.72 6.39 1.40
N CYS A 101 -4.79 5.68 0.27
CA CYS A 101 -3.64 5.10 -0.40
C CYS A 101 -3.50 5.79 -1.76
N TYR A 102 -2.38 6.47 -1.98
CA TYR A 102 -2.12 7.26 -3.17
C TYR A 102 -1.06 6.59 -4.03
N MET A 103 -1.40 6.38 -5.29
CA MET A 103 -0.43 6.02 -6.32
C MET A 103 0.38 7.26 -6.66
N LEU A 104 1.69 7.07 -6.68
CA LEU A 104 2.64 8.14 -6.89
C LEU A 104 3.39 7.92 -8.22
N ARG A 105 3.88 9.02 -8.79
CA ARG A 105 4.82 9.01 -9.90
C ARG A 105 6.04 9.82 -9.48
N LYS A 106 7.23 9.26 -9.67
CA LYS A 106 8.47 9.98 -9.37
C LYS A 106 8.67 11.11 -10.37
N MET A 107 8.93 12.32 -9.88
CA MET A 107 9.35 13.42 -10.74
C MET A 107 10.76 13.14 -11.22
N ILE A 108 10.93 13.01 -12.54
CA ILE A 108 12.26 12.94 -13.15
C ILE A 108 12.74 14.39 -13.24
N LYS A 109 13.73 14.76 -12.44
CA LYS A 109 14.51 15.99 -12.67
C LYS A 109 15.55 15.74 -13.75
#